data_AF-A0A1Q8HVD5-F1
#
_entry.id   AF-A0A1Q8HVD5-F1
#
_cell.length_a   1.000
_cell.length_b   1.000
_cell.length_c   1.000
_cell.angle_alpha   90.00
_cell.angle_beta   90.00
_cell.angle_gamma   90.00
#
_symmetry.space_group_name_H-M   'P 1'
#
loop_
_entity.id
_entity.type
_entity.pdbx_description
1 polymer ?
#
loop_
_entity_poly.entity_id
_entity_poly.type
_entity_poly.pdbx_seq_one_letter_code
_entity_poly.pdbx_strand_id
1 'polypeptide(L)'
;MPDEQTTPEHREDTEAEEAPTTDSSSEASTSWRARLSGRSTGWWTVRVVLVVAVLAVVGLMYLVSITLNPDSGPEGYKIRRIASTATKHLSNSPDVISAEITVASADNGGPSAYLDVRLKDDTSPDAVANLLASTRDATFGKDNSDTHINLTITLSWTLHGTSVSILASGSRPPDRSIVRRDLAAAGEAKTIENTHIDYGRVTALPTTFLQPSAPRSSKTFTMNGWKVTSTSNQHGQFPTTVSFEQVITAARQASPTGTIDLASTTLSITGLATDERKGLTPEAAAPVIHAVADCQAAGLTTLQLNDEARKEPSSDDLWLTFTCNNGTWTPHHGGNIGKDEATILNKATEL
;
A
#
# COMPACT_ATOMS: atom_id res chain seq x y z
N MET A 1 39.96 37.89 33.00
CA MET A 1 40.98 38.48 33.90
C MET A 1 40.31 38.73 35.24
N PRO A 2 40.97 38.38 36.36
CA PRO A 2 42.07 37.41 36.52
C PRO A 2 41.50 35.99 36.77
N ASP A 3 42.21 34.85 36.77
CA ASP A 3 43.51 34.49 37.38
C ASP A 3 43.40 34.51 38.93
N GLU A 4 44.09 33.70 39.74
CA GLU A 4 45.42 33.07 39.65
C GLU A 4 45.41 31.74 40.48
N GLN A 5 46.06 30.65 40.06
CA GLN A 5 47.39 30.13 40.52
C GLN A 5 47.50 29.80 42.04
N THR A 6 48.46 29.02 42.57
CA THR A 6 49.80 28.51 42.17
C THR A 6 49.96 27.04 42.69
N THR A 7 50.78 26.11 42.15
CA THR A 7 52.23 26.14 41.79
C THR A 7 53.09 26.19 43.09
N PRO A 8 54.26 25.50 43.27
CA PRO A 8 55.32 25.39 42.25
C PRO A 8 56.24 24.12 42.18
N GLU A 9 56.86 23.98 41.00
CA GLU A 9 58.30 23.70 40.72
C GLU A 9 59.00 22.38 41.19
N HIS A 10 60.16 21.96 40.65
CA HIS A 10 61.25 22.69 39.98
C HIS A 10 61.93 21.94 38.81
N ARG A 11 62.99 22.53 38.24
CA ARG A 11 63.52 22.34 36.87
C ARG A 11 65.06 22.16 36.88
N GLU A 12 65.57 21.46 35.86
CA GLU A 12 66.92 21.54 35.23
C GLU A 12 68.26 21.25 35.97
N ASP A 13 69.08 20.46 35.25
CA ASP A 13 70.50 20.65 34.89
C ASP A 13 71.73 20.21 35.75
N THR A 14 72.72 19.74 34.98
CA THR A 14 74.20 19.82 35.14
C THR A 14 75.00 18.63 35.71
N GLU A 15 75.50 17.80 34.78
CA GLU A 15 76.93 17.44 34.54
C GLU A 15 77.82 16.72 35.59
N ALA A 16 78.94 16.18 35.05
CA ALA A 16 80.13 15.60 35.70
C ALA A 16 80.03 14.18 36.31
N GLU A 17 81.04 13.30 36.24
CA GLU A 17 82.23 13.17 35.39
C GLU A 17 82.85 11.78 35.68
N GLU A 18 83.18 10.96 34.66
CA GLU A 18 84.39 10.10 34.66
C GLU A 18 84.56 9.31 33.35
N ALA A 19 85.73 9.51 32.73
CA ALA A 19 86.42 8.66 31.77
C ALA A 19 87.92 8.75 32.17
N PRO A 20 88.85 7.82 31.83
CA PRO A 20 89.02 7.18 30.51
C PRO A 20 89.22 5.64 30.66
N THR A 21 89.98 4.83 29.90
CA THR A 21 91.02 5.03 28.86
C THR A 21 91.18 3.75 28.01
N THR A 22 91.38 3.91 26.68
CA THR A 22 92.38 3.26 25.77
C THR A 22 92.77 1.76 25.93
N ASP A 23 93.10 0.98 24.88
CA ASP A 23 93.42 1.35 23.49
C ASP A 23 93.36 0.19 22.47
N SER A 24 93.50 0.58 21.19
CA SER A 24 94.24 -0.08 20.10
C SER A 24 93.52 -1.01 19.09
N SER A 25 93.30 -0.42 17.90
CA SER A 25 93.75 -0.87 16.55
C SER A 25 93.35 -2.28 16.02
N SER A 26 93.24 -2.56 14.71
CA SER A 26 93.52 -1.80 13.48
C SER A 26 92.61 -2.23 12.30
N GLU A 27 92.72 -1.51 11.18
CA GLU A 27 92.01 -1.64 9.90
C GLU A 27 91.82 -3.05 9.30
N ALA A 28 90.67 -3.30 8.62
CA ALA A 28 90.65 -3.88 7.27
C ALA A 28 89.26 -3.87 6.57
N SER A 29 89.27 -3.57 5.27
CA SER A 29 88.27 -3.98 4.26
C SER A 29 86.84 -3.38 4.25
N THR A 30 86.81 -2.10 3.84
CA THR A 30 85.75 -1.53 3.00
C THR A 30 85.53 -2.33 1.70
N SER A 31 84.59 -3.28 1.66
CA SER A 31 84.32 -4.05 0.41
C SER A 31 82.90 -4.57 0.15
N TRP A 32 81.94 -4.44 1.08
CA TRP A 32 80.65 -5.17 0.99
C TRP A 32 79.39 -4.30 0.79
N ARG A 33 79.50 -2.96 0.83
CA ARG A 33 78.33 -2.04 0.68
C ARG A 33 77.85 -1.79 -0.76
N ALA A 34 78.42 -2.45 -1.78
CA ALA A 34 78.24 -2.08 -3.19
C ALA A 34 77.39 -3.04 -4.05
N ARG A 35 76.68 -4.05 -3.50
CA ARG A 35 76.12 -5.13 -4.36
C ARG A 35 74.77 -5.78 -4.03
N LEU A 36 73.86 -5.13 -3.29
CA LEU A 36 72.49 -5.65 -3.07
C LEU A 36 71.33 -4.67 -3.35
N SER A 37 71.61 -3.39 -3.64
CA SER A 37 70.59 -2.32 -3.74
C SER A 37 70.12 -2.03 -5.17
N GLY A 38 69.64 -3.05 -5.92
CA GLY A 38 69.28 -2.85 -7.34
C GLY A 38 68.17 -3.72 -7.95
N ARG A 39 67.56 -4.66 -7.21
CA ARG A 39 66.64 -5.64 -7.83
C ARG A 39 65.36 -5.99 -7.05
N SER A 40 65.14 -5.44 -5.86
CA SER A 40 63.96 -5.75 -5.03
C SER A 40 62.80 -4.76 -5.19
N THR A 41 63.07 -3.45 -5.39
CA THR A 41 62.04 -2.41 -5.41
C THR A 41 61.02 -2.62 -6.53
N GLY A 42 61.49 -2.88 -7.75
CA GLY A 42 60.63 -3.16 -8.91
C GLY A 42 59.84 -4.48 -8.80
N TRP A 43 60.36 -5.46 -8.05
CA TRP A 43 59.65 -6.72 -7.81
C TRP A 43 58.55 -6.56 -6.75
N TRP A 44 58.81 -5.74 -5.72
CA TRP A 44 57.82 -5.37 -4.71
C TRP A 44 56.70 -4.50 -5.28
N THR A 45 57.00 -3.52 -6.13
CA THR A 45 55.95 -2.72 -6.79
C THR A 45 55.08 -3.58 -7.70
N VAL A 46 55.66 -4.50 -8.48
CA VAL A 46 54.87 -5.46 -9.30
C VAL A 46 53.99 -6.35 -8.43
N ARG A 47 54.50 -6.85 -7.28
CA ARG A 47 53.69 -7.62 -6.31
C ARG A 47 52.53 -6.81 -5.75
N VAL A 48 52.76 -5.55 -5.33
CA VAL A 48 51.72 -4.66 -4.78
C VAL A 48 50.68 -4.31 -5.84
N VAL A 49 51.10 -3.94 -7.06
CA VAL A 49 50.20 -3.66 -8.19
C VAL A 49 49.35 -4.89 -8.52
N LEU A 50 49.92 -6.10 -8.49
CA LEU A 50 49.18 -7.33 -8.74
C LEU A 50 48.16 -7.64 -7.63
N VAL A 51 48.50 -7.42 -6.35
CA VAL A 51 47.56 -7.56 -5.23
C VAL A 51 46.42 -6.54 -5.35
N VAL A 52 46.71 -5.28 -5.66
CA VAL A 52 45.70 -4.23 -5.88
C VAL A 52 44.81 -4.57 -7.08
N ALA A 53 45.37 -5.08 -8.17
CA ALA A 53 44.60 -5.53 -9.34
C ALA A 53 43.70 -6.72 -9.01
N VAL A 54 44.16 -7.71 -8.23
CA VAL A 54 43.33 -8.83 -7.76
C VAL A 54 42.20 -8.33 -6.85
N LEU A 55 42.48 -7.42 -5.90
CA LEU A 55 41.44 -6.82 -5.05
C LEU A 55 40.42 -6.02 -5.86
N ALA A 56 40.85 -5.28 -6.89
CA ALA A 56 39.96 -4.56 -7.79
C ALA A 56 39.09 -5.50 -8.64
N VAL A 57 39.65 -6.59 -9.16
CA VAL A 57 38.89 -7.60 -9.92
C VAL A 57 37.92 -8.37 -9.01
N VAL A 58 38.33 -8.76 -7.81
CA VAL A 58 37.44 -9.41 -6.83
C VAL A 58 36.34 -8.45 -6.38
N GLY A 59 36.66 -7.18 -6.15
CA GLY A 59 35.68 -6.13 -5.86
C GLY A 59 34.68 -5.92 -7.00
N LEU A 60 35.14 -5.88 -8.26
CA LEU A 60 34.28 -5.78 -9.43
C LEU A 60 33.40 -7.02 -9.61
N MET A 61 33.96 -8.22 -9.44
CA MET A 61 33.21 -9.48 -9.47
C MET A 61 32.15 -9.55 -8.35
N TYR A 62 32.46 -9.02 -7.17
CA TYR A 62 31.49 -8.88 -6.07
C TYR A 62 30.38 -7.88 -6.43
N LEU A 63 30.72 -6.70 -6.98
CA LEU A 63 29.75 -5.71 -7.46
C LEU A 63 28.82 -6.28 -8.55
N VAL A 64 29.37 -7.04 -9.50
CA VAL A 64 28.60 -7.77 -10.52
C VAL A 64 27.74 -8.86 -9.87
N SER A 65 28.26 -9.58 -8.86
CA SER A 65 27.50 -10.63 -8.17
C SER A 65 26.31 -10.07 -7.38
N ILE A 66 26.44 -8.92 -6.70
CA ILE A 66 25.33 -8.28 -5.98
C ILE A 66 24.35 -7.54 -6.91
N THR A 67 24.73 -7.21 -8.15
CA THR A 67 23.79 -6.67 -9.16
C THR A 67 23.07 -7.76 -9.93
N LEU A 68 23.65 -8.96 -10.07
CA LEU A 68 22.99 -10.12 -10.66
C LEU A 68 22.17 -10.93 -9.64
N ASN A 69 22.60 -10.97 -8.38
CA ASN A 69 21.94 -11.65 -7.25
C ASN A 69 21.82 -10.71 -6.03
N PRO A 70 20.97 -9.66 -6.08
CA PRO A 70 20.80 -8.70 -4.98
C PRO A 70 20.41 -9.32 -3.64
N ASP A 71 19.73 -10.47 -3.64
CA ASP A 71 19.36 -11.21 -2.43
C ASP A 71 20.57 -11.78 -1.64
N SER A 72 21.71 -11.98 -2.31
CA SER A 72 22.99 -12.33 -1.65
C SER A 72 23.77 -11.10 -1.16
N GLY A 73 23.29 -9.90 -1.49
CA GLY A 73 23.88 -8.63 -1.09
C GLY A 73 23.41 -8.11 0.27
N PRO A 74 23.87 -6.91 0.67
CA PRO A 74 23.52 -6.30 1.96
C PRO A 74 22.01 -6.04 2.10
N GLU A 75 21.30 -5.71 1.01
CA GLU A 75 19.85 -5.50 1.03
C GLU A 75 19.07 -6.79 1.31
N GLY A 76 19.47 -7.93 0.72
CA GLY A 76 18.91 -9.24 1.03
C GLY A 76 19.05 -9.63 2.51
N TYR A 77 20.21 -9.35 3.12
CA TYR A 77 20.40 -9.54 4.56
C TYR A 77 19.55 -8.58 5.41
N LYS A 78 19.43 -7.31 4.98
CA LYS A 78 18.65 -6.27 5.66
C LYS A 78 17.16 -6.60 5.67
N ILE A 79 16.59 -7.02 4.54
CA ILE A 79 15.16 -7.38 4.44
C ILE A 79 14.81 -8.63 5.24
N ARG A 80 15.66 -9.67 5.19
CA ARG A 80 15.48 -10.89 5.99
C ARG A 80 15.56 -10.60 7.50
N ARG A 81 16.44 -9.69 7.94
CA ARG A 81 16.47 -9.20 9.33
C ARG A 81 15.17 -8.49 9.69
N ILE A 82 14.70 -7.57 8.86
CA ILE A 82 13.45 -6.80 9.07
C ILE A 82 12.24 -7.74 9.18
N ALA A 83 12.08 -8.68 8.26
CA ALA A 83 11.02 -9.67 8.29
C ALA A 83 11.08 -10.56 9.55
N SER A 84 12.29 -10.99 9.94
CA SER A 84 12.51 -11.79 11.16
C SER A 84 12.20 -11.01 12.45
N THR A 85 12.60 -9.75 12.54
CA THR A 85 12.28 -8.88 13.68
C THR A 85 10.77 -8.64 13.79
N ALA A 86 10.12 -8.28 12.67
CA ALA A 86 8.67 -8.08 12.63
C ALA A 86 7.92 -9.35 13.05
N THR A 87 8.26 -10.49 12.45
CA THR A 87 7.62 -11.79 12.75
C THR A 87 7.83 -12.17 14.22
N LYS A 88 9.04 -12.02 14.76
CA LYS A 88 9.33 -12.30 16.17
C LYS A 88 8.54 -11.38 17.11
N HIS A 89 8.38 -10.10 16.76
CA HIS A 89 7.59 -9.16 17.55
C HIS A 89 6.10 -9.52 17.52
N LEU A 90 5.55 -9.79 16.33
CA LEU A 90 4.17 -10.23 16.12
C LEU A 90 3.86 -11.53 16.87
N SER A 91 4.69 -12.58 16.73
CA SER A 91 4.49 -13.87 17.39
C SER A 91 4.55 -13.82 18.93
N ASN A 92 5.12 -12.75 19.51
CA ASN A 92 5.12 -12.53 20.96
C ASN A 92 3.90 -11.72 21.45
N SER A 93 3.05 -11.22 20.54
CA SER A 93 1.83 -10.49 20.90
C SER A 93 0.77 -11.43 21.47
N PRO A 94 0.07 -11.06 22.56
CA PRO A 94 -1.03 -11.87 23.09
C PRO A 94 -2.23 -11.95 22.14
N ASP A 95 -2.33 -11.07 21.14
CA ASP A 95 -3.45 -11.02 20.18
C ASP A 95 -3.19 -11.85 18.90
N VAL A 96 -1.99 -12.41 18.75
CA VAL A 96 -1.58 -13.17 17.55
C VAL A 96 -1.68 -14.68 17.83
N ILE A 97 -2.17 -15.44 16.84
CA ILE A 97 -2.17 -16.91 16.81
C ILE A 97 -0.92 -17.41 16.07
N SER A 98 -0.64 -16.84 14.90
CA SER A 98 0.57 -17.13 14.11
C SER A 98 1.01 -15.90 13.32
N ALA A 99 2.31 -15.80 13.08
CA ALA A 99 2.90 -14.88 12.13
C ALA A 99 4.00 -15.62 11.36
N GLU A 100 3.93 -15.59 10.04
CA GLU A 100 4.81 -16.34 9.14
C GLU A 100 5.39 -15.42 8.08
N ILE A 101 6.65 -15.68 7.67
CA ILE A 101 7.29 -14.96 6.57
C ILE A 101 7.01 -15.73 5.29
N THR A 102 6.12 -15.19 4.46
CA THR A 102 5.73 -15.79 3.18
C THR A 102 6.84 -15.59 2.14
N VAL A 103 7.42 -14.38 2.09
CA VAL A 103 8.56 -14.01 1.24
C VAL A 103 9.41 -12.97 1.98
N ALA A 104 10.74 -13.05 1.84
CA ALA A 104 11.66 -11.98 2.26
C ALA A 104 12.93 -12.02 1.40
N SER A 105 13.00 -11.17 0.37
CA SER A 105 14.06 -11.19 -0.63
C SER A 105 14.35 -9.82 -1.23
N ALA A 106 15.56 -9.63 -1.75
CA ALA A 106 15.88 -8.49 -2.61
C ALA A 106 16.01 -8.91 -4.07
N ASP A 107 15.23 -8.31 -4.96
CA ASP A 107 15.30 -8.50 -6.40
C ASP A 107 15.55 -7.17 -7.14
N ASN A 108 15.44 -7.16 -8.47
CA ASN A 108 15.64 -5.95 -9.28
C ASN A 108 14.53 -4.88 -9.10
N GLY A 109 13.39 -5.23 -8.50
CA GLY A 109 12.34 -4.31 -8.05
C GLY A 109 12.57 -3.77 -6.63
N GLY A 110 13.51 -4.35 -5.88
CA GLY A 110 13.97 -3.89 -4.57
C GLY A 110 13.76 -4.89 -3.42
N PRO A 111 14.19 -4.54 -2.20
CA PRO A 111 13.97 -5.37 -1.01
C PRO A 111 12.50 -5.38 -0.59
N SER A 112 11.87 -6.55 -0.65
CA SER A 112 10.48 -6.77 -0.25
C SER A 112 10.33 -7.94 0.73
N ALA A 113 9.38 -7.80 1.65
CA ALA A 113 8.97 -8.85 2.56
C ALA A 113 7.45 -8.86 2.74
N TYR A 114 6.90 -10.07 2.80
CA TYR A 114 5.48 -10.34 2.93
C TYR A 114 5.30 -11.28 4.12
N LEU A 115 4.49 -10.84 5.08
CA LEU A 115 4.17 -11.59 6.30
C LEU A 115 2.68 -11.85 6.33
N ASP A 116 2.29 -13.10 6.57
CA ASP A 116 0.91 -13.47 6.84
C ASP A 116 0.73 -13.68 8.36
N VAL A 117 -0.23 -12.96 8.93
CA VAL A 117 -0.49 -12.88 10.37
C VAL A 117 -1.93 -13.27 10.63
N ARG A 118 -2.13 -14.24 11.51
CA ARG A 118 -3.45 -14.62 12.00
C ARG A 118 -3.64 -14.10 13.41
N LEU A 119 -4.63 -13.23 13.61
CA LEU A 119 -4.99 -12.73 14.93
C LEU A 119 -6.01 -13.66 15.59
N LYS A 120 -6.25 -13.44 16.89
CA LYS A 120 -7.37 -14.05 17.60
C LYS A 120 -8.69 -13.48 17.09
N ASP A 121 -9.73 -14.31 17.16
CA ASP A 121 -11.08 -13.83 16.89
C ASP A 121 -11.47 -12.76 17.93
N ASP A 122 -12.26 -11.79 17.50
CA ASP A 122 -12.65 -10.58 18.24
C ASP A 122 -11.48 -9.68 18.72
N THR A 123 -10.29 -9.79 18.12
CA THR A 123 -9.23 -8.78 18.30
C THR A 123 -9.72 -7.40 17.87
N SER A 124 -9.77 -6.47 18.82
CA SER A 124 -10.36 -5.14 18.62
C SER A 124 -9.60 -4.25 17.63
N PRO A 125 -10.25 -3.29 16.96
CA PRO A 125 -9.59 -2.33 16.05
C PRO A 125 -8.41 -1.57 16.69
N ASP A 126 -8.50 -1.32 17.99
CA ASP A 126 -7.44 -0.66 18.76
C ASP A 126 -6.24 -1.57 19.03
N ALA A 127 -6.48 -2.85 19.32
CA ALA A 127 -5.42 -3.84 19.44
C ALA A 127 -4.68 -3.99 18.10
N VAL A 128 -5.41 -4.09 16.97
CA VAL A 128 -4.83 -4.15 15.62
C VAL A 128 -3.96 -2.92 15.32
N ALA A 129 -4.47 -1.71 15.56
CA ALA A 129 -3.71 -0.48 15.31
C ALA A 129 -2.45 -0.37 16.19
N ASN A 130 -2.55 -0.73 17.47
CA ASN A 130 -1.40 -0.74 18.39
C ASN A 130 -0.38 -1.83 18.04
N LEU A 131 -0.83 -3.01 17.58
CA LEU A 131 0.03 -4.09 17.11
C LEU A 131 0.83 -3.66 15.89
N LEU A 132 0.17 -3.05 14.90
CA LEU A 132 0.82 -2.51 13.70
C LEU A 132 1.83 -1.40 14.03
N ALA A 133 1.45 -0.45 14.87
CA ALA A 133 2.34 0.63 15.32
C ALA A 133 3.57 0.09 16.07
N SER A 134 3.37 -0.82 17.04
CA SER A 134 4.48 -1.40 17.81
C SER A 134 5.39 -2.29 16.96
N THR A 135 4.84 -2.99 15.95
CA THR A 135 5.63 -3.79 15.00
C THR A 135 6.49 -2.89 14.12
N ARG A 136 5.95 -1.75 13.65
CA ARG A 136 6.72 -0.72 12.93
C ARG A 136 7.85 -0.18 13.79
N ASP A 137 7.58 0.20 15.04
CA ASP A 137 8.57 0.72 15.99
C ASP A 137 9.67 -0.32 16.29
N ALA A 138 9.32 -1.59 16.50
CA ALA A 138 10.28 -2.66 16.75
C ALA A 138 11.17 -2.99 15.54
N THR A 139 10.65 -2.80 14.33
CA THR A 139 11.29 -3.24 13.09
C THR A 139 12.15 -2.15 12.44
N PHE A 140 11.64 -0.91 12.39
CA PHE A 140 12.31 0.23 11.76
C PHE A 140 12.88 1.22 12.77
N GLY A 141 12.32 1.26 13.99
CA GLY A 141 12.55 2.34 14.95
C GLY A 141 11.53 3.47 14.81
N LYS A 142 11.48 4.36 15.81
CA LYS A 142 10.48 5.43 15.88
C LYS A 142 10.63 6.44 14.75
N ASP A 143 11.86 6.94 14.57
CA ASP A 143 12.17 8.08 13.71
C ASP A 143 12.65 7.70 12.29
N ASN A 144 12.95 6.42 12.04
CA ASN A 144 13.52 5.98 10.78
C ASN A 144 12.43 5.47 9.82
N SER A 145 12.06 6.30 8.83
CA SER A 145 11.35 5.83 7.65
C SER A 145 12.35 5.40 6.58
N ASP A 146 12.85 4.17 6.68
CA ASP A 146 13.69 3.59 5.62
C ASP A 146 12.79 3.16 4.45
N THR A 147 12.40 4.15 3.63
CA THR A 147 11.35 4.05 2.61
C THR A 147 11.70 3.13 1.43
N HIS A 148 12.95 2.68 1.36
CA HIS A 148 13.45 1.81 0.31
C HIS A 148 13.07 0.34 0.53
N ILE A 149 12.44 0.02 1.68
CA ILE A 149 12.08 -1.33 2.08
C ILE A 149 10.56 -1.51 2.16
N ASN A 150 10.06 -2.44 1.37
CA ASN A 150 8.65 -2.78 1.28
C ASN A 150 8.33 -3.97 2.19
N LEU A 151 8.02 -3.69 3.47
CA LEU A 151 7.40 -4.67 4.36
C LEU A 151 5.88 -4.58 4.23
N THR A 152 5.24 -5.68 3.84
CA THR A 152 3.79 -5.87 3.75
C THR A 152 3.35 -6.92 4.75
N ILE A 153 2.29 -6.63 5.49
CA ILE A 153 1.72 -7.49 6.53
C ILE A 153 0.25 -7.72 6.20
N THR A 154 -0.12 -8.96 5.92
CA THR A 154 -1.53 -9.40 5.79
C THR A 154 -2.02 -9.82 7.16
N LEU A 155 -3.09 -9.21 7.67
CA LEU A 155 -3.68 -9.56 8.97
C LEU A 155 -5.04 -10.18 8.75
N SER A 156 -5.28 -11.38 9.27
CA SER A 156 -6.52 -12.15 9.08
C SER A 156 -7.12 -12.63 10.41
N TRP A 157 -8.42 -12.41 10.61
CA TRP A 157 -9.17 -12.85 11.80
C TRP A 157 -10.69 -12.72 11.62
N THR A 158 -11.48 -13.25 12.55
CA THR A 158 -12.93 -12.99 12.64
C THR A 158 -13.19 -11.85 13.63
N LEU A 159 -14.00 -10.86 13.28
CA LEU A 159 -14.46 -9.82 14.21
C LEU A 159 -15.99 -9.77 14.19
N HIS A 160 -16.62 -10.09 15.32
CA HIS A 160 -18.08 -10.08 15.48
C HIS A 160 -18.84 -10.92 14.43
N GLY A 161 -18.22 -12.01 13.96
CA GLY A 161 -18.73 -12.88 12.91
C GLY A 161 -18.38 -12.46 11.47
N THR A 162 -17.80 -11.28 11.27
CA THR A 162 -17.27 -10.82 9.98
C THR A 162 -15.87 -11.41 9.74
N SER A 163 -15.62 -11.93 8.54
CA SER A 163 -14.27 -12.35 8.14
C SER A 163 -13.45 -11.12 7.72
N VAL A 164 -12.33 -10.87 8.39
CA VAL A 164 -11.48 -9.70 8.14
C VAL A 164 -10.12 -10.12 7.58
N SER A 165 -9.68 -9.43 6.54
CA SER A 165 -8.33 -9.47 5.99
C SER A 165 -7.87 -8.04 5.68
N ILE A 166 -6.81 -7.55 6.30
CA ILE A 166 -6.25 -6.20 6.04
C ILE A 166 -4.82 -6.31 5.53
N LEU A 167 -4.51 -5.55 4.47
CA LEU A 167 -3.14 -5.36 3.99
C LEU A 167 -2.57 -4.09 4.62
N ALA A 168 -1.54 -4.21 5.46
CA ALA A 168 -0.85 -3.10 6.08
C ALA A 168 0.60 -2.99 5.59
N SER A 169 1.06 -1.77 5.30
CA SER A 169 2.50 -1.52 5.16
C SER A 169 3.14 -1.50 6.55
N GLY A 170 4.14 -2.35 6.78
CA GLY A 170 4.87 -2.41 8.04
C GLY A 170 5.78 -1.19 8.27
N SER A 171 6.18 -0.47 7.21
CA SER A 171 6.94 0.78 7.33
C SER A 171 6.05 2.01 7.50
N ARG A 172 4.82 1.97 6.96
CA ARG A 172 3.79 3.02 7.11
C ARG A 172 2.42 2.39 7.40
N PRO A 173 2.17 1.93 8.65
CA PRO A 173 0.89 1.34 8.99
C PRO A 173 -0.26 2.34 8.82
N PRO A 174 -1.48 1.88 8.53
CA PRO A 174 -2.65 2.75 8.42
C PRO A 174 -2.91 3.50 9.74
N ASP A 175 -3.46 4.71 9.64
CA ASP A 175 -3.90 5.47 10.81
C ASP A 175 -4.97 4.66 11.58
N ARG A 176 -4.86 4.64 12.91
CA ARG A 176 -5.87 4.10 13.83
C ARG A 176 -7.27 4.65 13.54
N SER A 177 -7.39 5.89 13.07
CA SER A 177 -8.68 6.47 12.67
C SER A 177 -9.29 5.80 11.42
N ILE A 178 -8.47 5.25 10.53
CA ILE A 178 -8.89 4.49 9.34
C ILE A 178 -9.27 3.07 9.78
N VAL A 179 -8.38 2.38 10.49
CA VAL A 179 -8.61 1.02 11.01
C VAL A 179 -9.92 0.93 11.80
N ARG A 180 -10.19 1.91 12.68
CA ARG A 180 -11.46 2.00 13.43
C ARG A 180 -12.69 2.18 12.54
N ARG A 181 -12.59 2.94 11.45
CA ARG A 181 -13.73 3.24 10.56
C ARG A 181 -14.06 2.07 9.65
N ASP A 182 -13.04 1.42 9.09
CA ASP A 182 -13.24 0.24 8.24
C ASP A 182 -13.82 -0.94 9.06
N LEU A 183 -13.27 -1.17 10.25
CA LEU A 183 -13.74 -2.23 11.16
C LEU A 183 -15.04 -1.90 11.90
N ALA A 184 -15.56 -0.67 11.81
CA ALA A 184 -16.88 -0.33 12.36
C ALA A 184 -18.02 -1.08 11.66
N ALA A 185 -17.81 -1.55 10.42
CA ALA A 185 -18.75 -2.39 9.69
C ALA A 185 -18.80 -3.85 10.19
N ALA A 186 -17.89 -4.28 11.06
CA ALA A 186 -17.88 -5.64 11.58
C ALA A 186 -19.14 -5.93 12.42
N GLY A 187 -19.73 -7.10 12.24
CA GLY A 187 -21.04 -7.49 12.76
C GLY A 187 -22.22 -7.19 11.81
N GLU A 188 -22.09 -6.19 10.92
CA GLU A 188 -23.01 -6.00 9.77
C GLU A 188 -22.46 -6.61 8.48
N ALA A 189 -21.14 -6.48 8.26
CA ALA A 189 -20.47 -6.98 7.08
C ALA A 189 -20.26 -8.49 7.12
N LYS A 190 -20.26 -9.13 5.95
CA LYS A 190 -19.86 -10.53 5.78
C LYS A 190 -18.33 -10.64 5.68
N THR A 191 -17.71 -9.82 4.84
CA THR A 191 -16.24 -9.72 4.72
C THR A 191 -15.76 -8.26 4.71
N ILE A 192 -14.56 -8.06 5.24
CA ILE A 192 -13.77 -6.83 5.13
C ILE A 192 -12.43 -7.25 4.55
N GLU A 193 -12.17 -6.91 3.30
CA GLU A 193 -10.98 -7.30 2.54
C GLU A 193 -10.24 -6.06 2.06
N ASN A 194 -9.17 -5.71 2.77
CA ASN A 194 -8.38 -4.50 2.60
C ASN A 194 -9.25 -3.22 2.67
N THR A 195 -9.55 -2.61 1.52
CA THR A 195 -10.40 -1.42 1.39
C THR A 195 -11.76 -1.74 0.76
N HIS A 196 -12.15 -3.01 0.73
CA HIS A 196 -13.45 -3.48 0.26
C HIS A 196 -14.25 -4.08 1.41
N ILE A 197 -15.54 -3.75 1.51
CA ILE A 197 -16.44 -4.26 2.55
C ILE A 197 -17.70 -4.83 1.86
N ASP A 198 -17.89 -6.15 1.95
CA ASP A 198 -19.07 -6.83 1.44
C ASP A 198 -20.02 -7.18 2.59
N TYR A 199 -21.23 -6.63 2.57
CA TYR A 199 -22.32 -6.96 3.49
C TYR A 199 -23.09 -8.22 3.05
N GLY A 200 -22.77 -8.80 1.89
CA GLY A 200 -23.43 -9.97 1.36
C GLY A 200 -24.91 -9.69 1.04
N ARG A 201 -25.80 -10.63 1.39
CA ARG A 201 -27.23 -10.48 1.13
C ARG A 201 -27.94 -9.86 2.33
N VAL A 202 -28.59 -8.71 2.10
CA VAL A 202 -29.24 -7.91 3.15
C VAL A 202 -30.73 -7.73 2.87
N THR A 203 -31.51 -7.47 3.93
CA THR A 203 -32.96 -7.19 3.86
C THR A 203 -33.32 -5.72 4.11
N ALA A 204 -32.37 -4.93 4.59
CA ALA A 204 -32.45 -3.48 4.80
C ALA A 204 -31.05 -2.88 4.55
N LEU A 205 -30.95 -1.57 4.34
CA LEU A 205 -29.66 -0.90 4.15
C LEU A 205 -28.78 -1.02 5.42
N PRO A 206 -27.52 -1.50 5.34
CA PRO A 206 -26.64 -1.57 6.51
C PRO A 206 -26.36 -0.18 7.08
N THR A 207 -26.35 -0.03 8.42
CA THR A 207 -26.22 1.30 9.05
C THR A 207 -24.82 1.90 8.85
N THR A 208 -23.84 1.04 8.57
CA THR A 208 -22.46 1.41 8.28
C THR A 208 -22.16 1.59 6.78
N PHE A 209 -23.13 1.32 5.89
CA PHE A 209 -22.92 1.38 4.44
C PHE A 209 -22.51 2.77 3.93
N LEU A 210 -23.17 3.82 4.40
CA LEU A 210 -22.89 5.20 3.97
C LEU A 210 -21.85 5.93 4.84
N GLN A 211 -21.33 5.26 5.88
CA GLN A 211 -20.36 5.88 6.80
C GLN A 211 -18.97 6.00 6.16
N PRO A 212 -18.18 7.04 6.50
CA PRO A 212 -16.82 7.19 5.96
C PRO A 212 -15.88 6.03 6.31
N SER A 213 -14.97 5.69 5.40
CA SER A 213 -14.01 4.56 5.51
C SER A 213 -12.63 5.00 4.97
N ALA A 214 -11.72 4.08 4.65
CA ALA A 214 -10.47 4.38 3.95
C ALA A 214 -10.70 5.18 2.64
N PRO A 215 -9.79 6.08 2.24
CA PRO A 215 -9.84 6.74 0.93
C PRO A 215 -9.91 5.75 -0.23
N ARG A 216 -10.75 6.03 -1.24
CA ARG A 216 -10.94 5.16 -2.43
C ARG A 216 -11.34 3.71 -2.08
N SER A 217 -11.95 3.49 -0.92
CA SER A 217 -12.59 2.22 -0.55
C SER A 217 -13.94 2.04 -1.25
N SER A 218 -14.39 0.79 -1.36
CA SER A 218 -15.72 0.45 -1.87
C SER A 218 -16.50 -0.42 -0.88
N LYS A 219 -17.81 -0.22 -0.87
CA LYS A 219 -18.78 -0.93 -0.02
C LYS A 219 -19.83 -1.58 -0.92
N THR A 220 -20.18 -2.83 -0.65
CA THR A 220 -21.10 -3.61 -1.50
C THR A 220 -22.13 -4.37 -0.69
N PHE A 221 -23.38 -4.41 -1.15
CA PHE A 221 -24.40 -5.33 -0.65
C PHE A 221 -25.25 -5.88 -1.79
N THR A 222 -26.02 -6.94 -1.53
CA THR A 222 -27.04 -7.46 -2.43
C THR A 222 -28.40 -7.43 -1.75
N MET A 223 -29.35 -6.67 -2.28
CA MET A 223 -30.72 -6.57 -1.75
C MET A 223 -31.71 -6.86 -2.88
N ASN A 224 -32.71 -7.71 -2.62
CA ASN A 224 -33.78 -8.03 -3.57
C ASN A 224 -33.32 -8.45 -4.98
N GLY A 225 -32.14 -9.09 -5.10
CA GLY A 225 -31.55 -9.52 -6.36
C GLY A 225 -30.60 -8.52 -7.03
N TRP A 226 -30.51 -7.30 -6.50
CA TRP A 226 -29.68 -6.22 -7.02
C TRP A 226 -28.41 -6.05 -6.19
N LYS A 227 -27.25 -6.09 -6.86
CA LYS A 227 -25.94 -5.81 -6.25
C LYS A 227 -25.69 -4.32 -6.29
N VAL A 228 -25.60 -3.68 -5.13
CA VAL A 228 -25.20 -2.29 -4.98
C VAL A 228 -23.72 -2.23 -4.61
N THR A 229 -22.97 -1.39 -5.30
CA THR A 229 -21.63 -0.93 -4.93
C THR A 229 -21.67 0.58 -4.75
N SER A 230 -20.96 1.08 -3.73
CA SER A 230 -20.65 2.50 -3.63
C SER A 230 -19.17 2.68 -3.38
N THR A 231 -18.57 3.69 -4.02
CA THR A 231 -17.13 3.96 -3.95
C THR A 231 -16.88 5.34 -3.35
N SER A 232 -15.99 5.40 -2.35
CA SER A 232 -15.65 6.63 -1.65
C SER A 232 -14.67 7.52 -2.40
N ASN A 233 -14.71 8.81 -2.08
CA ASN A 233 -13.81 9.81 -2.63
C ASN A 233 -12.38 9.72 -2.02
N GLN A 234 -11.52 10.68 -2.39
CA GLN A 234 -10.13 10.75 -1.90
C GLN A 234 -10.00 11.03 -0.39
N HIS A 235 -11.11 11.35 0.29
CA HIS A 235 -11.19 11.56 1.75
C HIS A 235 -11.93 10.42 2.46
N GLY A 236 -12.34 9.37 1.73
CA GLY A 236 -13.05 8.22 2.29
C GLY A 236 -14.53 8.48 2.59
N GLN A 237 -15.12 9.55 2.03
CA GLN A 237 -16.55 9.83 2.15
C GLN A 237 -17.33 9.13 1.01
N PHE A 238 -18.47 8.54 1.35
CA PHE A 238 -19.40 7.94 0.39
C PHE A 238 -20.51 8.93 0.04
N PRO A 239 -21.10 8.87 -1.18
CA PRO A 239 -22.29 9.66 -1.51
C PRO A 239 -23.48 9.23 -0.64
N THR A 240 -24.11 10.18 0.05
CA THR A 240 -25.20 9.93 1.03
C THR A 240 -26.59 10.36 0.55
N THR A 241 -26.66 10.97 -0.63
CA THR A 241 -27.86 11.64 -1.19
C THR A 241 -28.73 10.72 -2.05
N VAL A 242 -28.18 9.62 -2.57
CA VAL A 242 -28.92 8.66 -3.41
C VAL A 242 -29.66 7.65 -2.54
N SER A 243 -30.98 7.56 -2.74
CA SER A 243 -31.83 6.58 -2.08
C SER A 243 -31.77 5.23 -2.80
N PHE A 244 -30.85 4.37 -2.39
CA PHE A 244 -30.67 3.04 -2.98
C PHE A 244 -31.95 2.19 -2.93
N GLU A 245 -32.78 2.30 -1.89
CA GLU A 245 -34.04 1.55 -1.80
C GLU A 245 -35.06 1.99 -2.88
N GLN A 246 -35.14 3.29 -3.19
CA GLN A 246 -35.97 3.80 -4.28
C GLN A 246 -35.42 3.37 -5.65
N VAL A 247 -34.10 3.48 -5.87
CA VAL A 247 -33.46 3.05 -7.12
C VAL A 247 -33.63 1.55 -7.36
N ILE A 248 -33.43 0.69 -6.35
CA ILE A 248 -33.68 -0.76 -6.45
C ILE A 248 -35.17 -1.02 -6.74
N THR A 249 -36.08 -0.31 -6.09
CA THR A 249 -37.53 -0.49 -6.29
C THR A 249 -37.96 -0.14 -7.71
N ALA A 250 -37.39 0.92 -8.29
CA ALA A 250 -37.59 1.29 -9.69
C ALA A 250 -36.98 0.27 -10.65
N ALA A 251 -35.70 -0.08 -10.48
CA ALA A 251 -34.98 -1.02 -11.35
C ALA A 251 -35.63 -2.43 -11.37
N ARG A 252 -36.22 -2.85 -10.24
CA ARG A 252 -36.98 -4.11 -10.14
C ARG A 252 -38.27 -4.17 -10.95
N GLN A 253 -38.78 -3.04 -11.46
CA GLN A 253 -39.91 -3.04 -12.39
C GLN A 253 -39.49 -3.61 -13.76
N ALA A 254 -38.21 -3.48 -14.11
CA ALA A 254 -37.65 -3.92 -15.39
C ALA A 254 -37.02 -5.32 -15.32
N SER A 255 -36.31 -5.64 -14.22
CA SER A 255 -35.57 -6.90 -14.09
C SER A 255 -35.46 -7.40 -12.63
N PRO A 256 -35.52 -8.73 -12.40
CA PRO A 256 -35.36 -9.29 -11.06
C PRO A 256 -33.94 -9.14 -10.48
N THR A 257 -32.93 -8.89 -11.33
CA THR A 257 -31.52 -8.82 -10.93
C THR A 257 -30.73 -7.85 -11.81
N GLY A 258 -29.80 -7.12 -11.20
CA GLY A 258 -28.87 -6.26 -11.91
C GLY A 258 -27.82 -5.68 -10.97
N THR A 259 -27.09 -4.68 -11.44
CA THR A 259 -26.10 -3.97 -10.62
C THR A 259 -26.35 -2.47 -10.59
N ILE A 260 -25.99 -1.85 -9.47
CA ILE A 260 -25.99 -0.40 -9.27
C ILE A 260 -24.60 -0.06 -8.71
N ASP A 261 -23.84 0.78 -9.39
CA ASP A 261 -22.59 1.35 -8.88
C ASP A 261 -22.75 2.86 -8.70
N LEU A 262 -22.27 3.39 -7.58
CA LEU A 262 -22.29 4.81 -7.27
C LEU A 262 -20.87 5.26 -6.91
N ALA A 263 -20.20 5.88 -7.87
CA ALA A 263 -18.84 6.37 -7.77
C ALA A 263 -18.81 7.89 -7.92
N SER A 264 -18.42 8.61 -6.85
CA SER A 264 -18.42 10.08 -6.79
C SER A 264 -19.80 10.68 -7.11
N THR A 265 -20.01 11.17 -8.33
CA THR A 265 -21.24 11.83 -8.81
C THR A 265 -21.85 11.09 -10.01
N THR A 266 -21.38 9.88 -10.30
CA THR A 266 -21.89 9.02 -11.38
C THR A 266 -22.62 7.83 -10.78
N LEU A 267 -23.89 7.68 -11.15
CA LEU A 267 -24.71 6.49 -10.86
C LEU A 267 -24.80 5.64 -12.13
N SER A 268 -24.33 4.39 -12.07
CA SER A 268 -24.31 3.47 -13.20
C SER A 268 -25.14 2.23 -12.88
N ILE A 269 -26.08 1.85 -13.75
CA ILE A 269 -27.07 0.79 -13.49
C ILE A 269 -27.14 -0.16 -14.68
N THR A 270 -26.96 -1.46 -14.42
CA THR A 270 -26.93 -2.51 -15.45
C THR A 270 -27.91 -3.65 -15.16
N GLY A 271 -28.25 -4.42 -16.19
CA GLY A 271 -29.24 -5.51 -16.07
C GLY A 271 -30.68 -5.00 -16.04
N LEU A 272 -30.95 -3.82 -16.62
CA LEU A 272 -32.30 -3.25 -16.72
C LEU A 272 -33.17 -3.90 -17.82
N ALA A 273 -32.69 -4.89 -18.56
CA ALA A 273 -33.54 -5.71 -19.43
C ALA A 273 -33.35 -7.20 -19.16
N THR A 274 -34.33 -7.98 -19.61
CA THR A 274 -34.31 -9.45 -19.60
C THR A 274 -34.12 -10.07 -20.99
N ASP A 275 -34.09 -9.24 -22.05
CA ASP A 275 -33.90 -9.64 -23.44
C ASP A 275 -32.83 -8.74 -24.10
N GLU A 276 -31.58 -9.18 -24.04
CA GLU A 276 -30.37 -8.52 -24.58
C GLU A 276 -30.46 -8.21 -26.10
N ARG A 277 -31.51 -8.67 -26.80
CA ARG A 277 -31.72 -8.42 -28.23
C ARG A 277 -32.60 -7.21 -28.51
N LYS A 278 -33.23 -6.63 -27.49
CA LYS A 278 -34.17 -5.51 -27.63
C LYS A 278 -33.61 -4.15 -27.24
N GLY A 279 -32.42 -4.11 -26.62
CA GLY A 279 -31.88 -2.89 -26.04
C GLY A 279 -32.66 -2.45 -24.80
N LEU A 280 -32.18 -1.37 -24.17
CA LEU A 280 -32.84 -0.75 -23.03
C LEU A 280 -34.08 0.04 -23.46
N THR A 281 -35.28 -0.39 -23.04
CA THR A 281 -36.54 0.29 -23.43
C THR A 281 -36.91 1.46 -22.51
N PRO A 282 -37.72 2.43 -22.96
CA PRO A 282 -38.23 3.52 -22.12
C PRO A 282 -39.00 3.04 -20.89
N GLU A 283 -39.78 1.97 -21.00
CA GLU A 283 -40.54 1.40 -19.89
C GLU A 283 -39.62 0.82 -18.80
N ALA A 284 -38.45 0.31 -19.19
CA ALA A 284 -37.45 -0.21 -18.26
C ALA A 284 -36.62 0.89 -17.59
N ALA A 285 -36.25 1.93 -18.34
CA ALA A 285 -35.33 2.99 -17.89
C ALA A 285 -36.03 4.18 -17.20
N ALA A 286 -37.24 4.56 -17.63
CA ALA A 286 -37.95 5.72 -17.12
C ALA A 286 -38.22 5.68 -15.59
N PRO A 287 -38.60 4.55 -14.97
CA PRO A 287 -38.78 4.49 -13.52
C PRO A 287 -37.50 4.81 -12.74
N VAL A 288 -36.34 4.43 -13.29
CA VAL A 288 -35.03 4.67 -12.65
C VAL A 288 -34.65 6.14 -12.73
N ILE A 289 -34.84 6.79 -13.89
CA ILE A 289 -34.64 8.23 -14.04
C ILE A 289 -35.58 9.02 -13.13
N HIS A 290 -36.86 8.62 -13.05
CA HIS A 290 -37.82 9.24 -12.15
C HIS A 290 -37.39 9.11 -10.67
N ALA A 291 -36.86 7.96 -10.25
CA ALA A 291 -36.37 7.75 -8.88
C ALA A 291 -35.19 8.66 -8.48
N VAL A 292 -34.49 9.25 -9.45
CA VAL A 292 -33.44 10.27 -9.25
C VAL A 292 -33.70 11.54 -10.07
N ALA A 293 -34.97 11.93 -10.24
CA ALA A 293 -35.38 13.00 -11.15
C ALA A 293 -34.69 14.36 -10.85
N ASP A 294 -34.61 14.74 -9.58
CA ASP A 294 -33.79 15.87 -9.13
C ASP A 294 -32.34 15.40 -8.97
N CYS A 295 -31.59 15.47 -10.07
CA CYS A 295 -30.20 15.06 -10.12
C CYS A 295 -29.30 15.91 -9.22
N GLN A 296 -29.68 17.17 -8.95
CA GLN A 296 -28.93 18.08 -8.10
C GLN A 296 -29.11 17.73 -6.62
N ALA A 297 -30.34 17.45 -6.17
CA ALA A 297 -30.61 16.95 -4.82
C ALA A 297 -30.00 15.55 -4.59
N ALA A 298 -30.00 14.69 -5.62
CA ALA A 298 -29.31 13.41 -5.60
C ALA A 298 -27.77 13.54 -5.59
N GLY A 299 -27.21 14.73 -5.85
CA GLY A 299 -25.76 14.96 -5.92
C GLY A 299 -25.07 14.32 -7.12
N LEU A 300 -25.82 14.04 -8.19
CA LEU A 300 -25.34 13.34 -9.38
C LEU A 300 -25.08 14.32 -10.52
N THR A 301 -23.95 14.13 -11.21
CA THR A 301 -23.65 14.80 -12.49
C THR A 301 -24.00 13.94 -13.68
N THR A 302 -24.01 12.61 -13.48
CA THR A 302 -24.08 11.62 -14.56
C THR A 302 -24.91 10.43 -14.11
N LEU A 303 -25.82 9.98 -14.95
CA LEU A 303 -26.55 8.72 -14.83
C LEU A 303 -26.24 7.88 -16.07
N GLN A 304 -25.85 6.62 -15.87
CA GLN A 304 -25.56 5.69 -16.95
C GLN A 304 -26.45 4.45 -16.80
N LEU A 305 -27.18 4.09 -17.84
CA LEU A 305 -28.08 2.95 -17.86
C LEU A 305 -27.67 1.97 -18.97
N ASN A 306 -27.70 0.68 -18.68
CA ASN A 306 -27.39 -0.40 -19.62
C ASN A 306 -28.30 -1.61 -19.40
N ASP A 307 -28.61 -2.34 -20.47
CA ASP A 307 -29.40 -3.57 -20.44
C ASP A 307 -28.56 -4.83 -20.18
N GLU A 308 -27.29 -4.87 -20.60
CA GLU A 308 -26.44 -6.04 -20.46
C GLU A 308 -26.20 -6.43 -18.99
N ALA A 309 -26.48 -7.68 -18.67
CA ALA A 309 -26.41 -8.15 -17.29
C ALA A 309 -25.00 -8.59 -16.85
N ARG A 310 -24.09 -8.96 -17.77
CA ARG A 310 -22.88 -9.75 -17.42
C ARG A 310 -21.60 -9.63 -18.26
N LYS A 311 -21.48 -8.79 -19.29
CA LYS A 311 -20.16 -8.64 -19.97
C LYS A 311 -19.26 -7.66 -19.22
N GLU A 312 -17.98 -7.98 -19.18
CA GLU A 312 -16.94 -7.02 -18.80
C GLU A 312 -16.93 -5.84 -19.78
N PRO A 313 -16.55 -4.62 -19.35
CA PRO A 313 -16.61 -3.42 -20.18
C PRO A 313 -15.51 -3.42 -21.26
N SER A 314 -15.69 -4.22 -22.31
CA SER A 314 -14.88 -4.18 -23.52
C SER A 314 -15.59 -3.39 -24.62
N SER A 315 -15.12 -2.16 -24.85
CA SER A 315 -15.43 -1.30 -26.01
C SER A 315 -16.84 -0.70 -26.08
N ASP A 316 -16.98 0.53 -25.56
CA ASP A 316 -17.76 1.71 -26.03
C ASP A 316 -19.22 1.61 -26.51
N ASP A 317 -19.83 0.44 -26.66
CA ASP A 317 -21.18 0.28 -27.22
C ASP A 317 -22.27 0.13 -26.14
N LEU A 318 -23.34 0.92 -26.28
CA LEU A 318 -24.68 0.77 -25.67
C LEU A 318 -24.93 1.26 -24.21
N TRP A 319 -24.09 2.12 -23.63
CA TRP A 319 -24.50 2.90 -22.45
C TRP A 319 -25.37 4.11 -22.84
N LEU A 320 -26.62 4.15 -22.36
CA LEU A 320 -27.42 5.38 -22.39
C LEU A 320 -26.96 6.27 -21.24
N THR A 321 -26.55 7.49 -21.55
CA THR A 321 -25.92 8.41 -20.58
C THR A 321 -26.71 9.71 -20.50
N PHE A 322 -26.97 10.15 -19.27
CA PHE A 322 -27.70 11.37 -18.99
C PHE A 322 -26.82 12.30 -18.15
N THR A 323 -26.78 13.57 -18.51
CA THR A 323 -26.05 14.61 -17.80
C THR A 323 -27.00 15.45 -16.97
N CYS A 324 -26.61 15.78 -15.74
CA CYS A 324 -27.37 16.70 -14.90
C CYS A 324 -27.10 18.14 -15.33
N ASN A 325 -28.14 18.89 -15.67
CA ASN A 325 -28.08 20.30 -16.02
C ASN A 325 -29.15 21.06 -15.25
N ASN A 326 -28.74 21.92 -14.31
CA ASN A 326 -29.63 22.77 -13.51
C ASN A 326 -30.80 22.01 -12.84
N GLY A 327 -30.49 20.84 -12.25
CA GLY A 327 -31.46 20.00 -11.53
C GLY A 327 -32.23 18.98 -12.38
N THR A 328 -32.10 19.01 -13.71
CA THR A 328 -32.78 18.05 -14.60
C THR A 328 -31.80 17.23 -15.45
N TRP A 329 -32.22 16.04 -15.85
CA TRP A 329 -31.46 15.19 -16.76
C TRP A 329 -31.60 15.65 -18.21
N THR A 330 -30.48 15.68 -18.95
CA THR A 330 -30.43 15.91 -20.39
C THR A 330 -29.71 14.77 -21.12
N PRO A 331 -30.01 14.49 -22.40
CA PRO A 331 -29.26 13.51 -23.19
C PRO A 331 -27.78 13.88 -23.25
N HIS A 332 -26.90 12.89 -23.13
CA HIS A 332 -25.46 13.10 -23.29
C HIS A 332 -25.05 13.02 -24.76
N HIS A 333 -25.65 12.10 -25.51
CA HIS A 333 -25.24 11.79 -26.87
C HIS A 333 -26.01 12.60 -27.92
N GLY A 334 -25.42 12.72 -29.11
CA GLY A 334 -26.11 13.17 -30.31
C GLY A 334 -26.68 12.00 -31.14
N GLY A 335 -27.13 12.31 -32.35
CA GLY A 335 -27.48 11.29 -33.34
C GLY A 335 -28.74 10.49 -32.99
N ASN A 336 -28.65 9.16 -33.05
CA ASN A 336 -29.77 8.28 -32.71
C ASN A 336 -29.81 7.95 -31.21
N ILE A 337 -28.66 7.68 -30.58
CA ILE A 337 -28.56 7.43 -29.12
C ILE A 337 -29.17 8.59 -28.34
N GLY A 338 -28.89 9.84 -28.73
CA GLY A 338 -29.50 11.02 -28.12
C GLY A 338 -31.02 11.14 -28.29
N LYS A 339 -31.62 10.51 -29.31
CA LYS A 339 -33.09 10.42 -29.46
C LYS A 339 -33.68 9.35 -28.55
N ASP A 340 -32.97 8.23 -28.38
CA ASP A 340 -33.39 7.17 -27.47
C ASP A 340 -33.35 7.72 -26.03
N GLU A 341 -32.24 8.37 -25.64
CA GLU A 341 -32.13 9.12 -24.38
C GLU A 341 -33.27 10.14 -24.21
N ALA A 342 -33.55 10.99 -25.20
CA ALA A 342 -34.64 11.96 -25.13
C ALA A 342 -36.03 11.30 -25.00
N THR A 343 -36.26 10.17 -25.68
CA THR A 343 -37.51 9.39 -25.57
C THR A 343 -37.70 8.86 -24.16
N ILE A 344 -36.63 8.34 -23.54
CA ILE A 344 -36.68 7.84 -22.16
C ILE A 344 -36.91 8.99 -21.18
N LEU A 345 -36.25 10.14 -21.35
CA LEU A 345 -36.48 11.32 -20.49
C LEU A 345 -37.92 11.80 -20.56
N ASN A 346 -38.50 11.91 -21.76
CA ASN A 346 -39.91 12.23 -21.93
C ASN A 346 -40.79 11.21 -21.18
N LYS A 347 -40.49 9.90 -21.31
CA LYS A 347 -41.24 8.85 -20.61
C LYS A 347 -41.13 8.94 -19.08
N ALA A 348 -39.98 9.36 -18.55
CA ALA A 348 -39.79 9.56 -17.11
C ALA A 348 -40.59 10.75 -16.54
N THR A 349 -40.93 11.74 -17.37
CA THR A 349 -41.82 12.86 -16.98
C THR A 349 -43.32 12.51 -16.98
N GLU A 350 -43.70 11.31 -17.44
CA GLU A 350 -45.09 10.81 -17.40
C GLU A 350 -45.42 10.01 -16.12
N LEU A 351 -44.42 9.74 -15.28
CA LEU A 351 -44.50 8.97 -14.02
C LEU A 351 -44.74 9.88 -12.81
#